data_AF-A0A1F6RC54-F1
#
_entry.id   AF-A0A1F6RC54-F1
#
_cell.length_a   1.000
_cell.length_b   1.000
_cell.length_c   1.000
_cell.angle_alpha   90.00
_cell.angle_beta   90.00
_cell.angle_gamma   90.00
#
_symmetry.space_group_name_H-M   'P 1'
#
loop_
_entity.id
_entity.type
_entity.pdbx_description
1 polymer ?
#
loop_
_entity_poly.entity_id
_entity_poly.type
_entity_poly.pdbx_seq_one_letter_code
_entity_poly.pdbx_strand_id
1 'polypeptide(L)'
;MFLTKQLLSEMGNAIYLEKSFSFPLDDIIICGYIDRVDRLDNDKVEIIDYKTGNIRNLPQDDLQLNLYALVCRDYLDLIPAKLSLYFLKTNQKTSVDVSNVYIDLVKNLVLNTADKILSQNFTITQESLQNCNDCCYQKICPKLPN
;
A
#
# COMPACT_ATOMS: atom_id res chain seq x y z
N MET A 1 -5.39 7.51 32.90
CA MET A 1 -4.27 6.55 33.06
C MET A 1 -4.48 5.21 32.32
N PHE A 2 -5.71 4.84 31.94
CA PHE A 2 -5.98 3.63 31.12
C PHE A 2 -5.78 3.86 29.61
N LEU A 3 -6.22 5.00 29.08
CA LEU A 3 -6.04 5.38 27.67
C LEU A 3 -4.56 5.45 27.25
N THR A 4 -3.69 5.96 28.13
CA THR A 4 -2.25 6.05 27.86
C THR A 4 -1.56 4.70 27.83
N LYS A 5 -2.01 3.73 28.65
CA LYS A 5 -1.44 2.36 28.64
C LYS A 5 -1.81 1.57 27.39
N GLN A 6 -3.02 1.75 26.86
CA GLN A 6 -3.47 1.05 25.65
C GLN A 6 -2.81 1.61 24.38
N LEU A 7 -2.66 2.94 24.28
CA LEU A 7 -1.87 3.57 23.22
C LEU A 7 -0.37 3.19 23.30
N LEU A 8 0.20 3.11 24.51
CA LEU A 8 1.58 2.65 24.71
C LEU A 8 1.75 1.15 24.38
N SER A 9 0.77 0.29 24.68
CA SER A 9 0.83 -1.13 24.32
C SER A 9 0.67 -1.35 22.82
N GLU A 10 -0.14 -0.52 22.15
CA GLU A 10 -0.27 -0.58 20.69
C GLU A 10 1.00 -0.08 20.01
N MET A 11 1.68 0.97 20.49
CA MET A 11 2.95 1.44 19.91
C MET A 11 4.16 0.55 20.26
N GLY A 12 4.07 -0.28 21.31
CA GLY A 12 5.19 -1.06 21.83
C GLY A 12 5.75 -2.14 20.90
N ASN A 13 5.03 -2.48 19.84
CA ASN A 13 5.41 -3.54 18.90
C ASN A 13 5.94 -3.02 17.56
N ALA A 14 5.98 -1.70 17.34
CA ALA A 14 6.47 -1.13 16.09
C ALA A 14 7.96 -1.42 15.92
N ILE A 15 8.31 -2.18 14.88
CA ILE A 15 9.70 -2.44 14.50
C ILE A 15 10.17 -1.46 13.42
N TYR A 16 9.23 -0.92 12.65
CA TYR A 16 9.49 0.12 11.66
C TYR A 16 8.40 1.19 11.68
N LEU A 17 8.83 2.44 11.56
CA LEU A 17 7.99 3.62 11.38
C LEU A 17 8.58 4.46 10.25
N GLU A 18 7.74 4.93 9.32
CA GLU A 18 8.13 5.73 8.16
C GLU A 18 9.34 5.14 7.42
N LYS A 19 9.34 3.81 7.26
CA LYS A 19 10.49 3.06 6.75
C LYS A 19 10.61 3.28 5.26
N SER A 20 11.62 4.04 4.88
CA SER A 20 12.02 4.17 3.49
C SER A 20 12.54 2.84 2.95
N PHE A 21 12.27 2.60 1.67
CA PHE A 21 12.83 1.49 0.93
C PHE A 21 13.22 1.92 -0.49
N SER A 22 14.19 1.22 -1.03
CA SER A 22 14.59 1.20 -2.44
C SER A 22 14.77 -0.26 -2.78
N PHE A 23 13.75 -0.84 -3.40
CA PHE A 23 13.60 -2.27 -3.61
C PHE A 23 13.81 -2.59 -5.09
N PRO A 24 14.91 -3.26 -5.46
CA PRO A 24 15.10 -3.81 -6.79
C PRO A 24 14.08 -4.91 -7.04
N LEU A 25 13.21 -4.72 -8.03
CA LEU A 25 12.23 -5.70 -8.48
C LEU A 25 12.51 -5.99 -9.95
N ASP A 26 13.17 -7.12 -10.23
CA ASP A 26 13.66 -7.47 -11.56
C ASP A 26 14.51 -6.31 -12.14
N ASP A 27 14.17 -5.77 -13.31
CA ASP A 27 14.93 -4.72 -14.00
C ASP A 27 14.55 -3.29 -13.55
N ILE A 28 13.69 -3.14 -12.55
CA ILE A 28 13.23 -1.84 -12.05
C ILE A 28 13.53 -1.66 -10.56
N ILE A 29 13.50 -0.41 -10.11
CA ILE A 29 13.61 -0.08 -8.68
C ILE A 29 12.32 0.59 -8.24
N ILE A 30 11.70 0.05 -7.19
CA ILE A 30 10.54 0.64 -6.53
C ILE A 30 11.01 1.32 -5.26
N CYS A 31 10.66 2.59 -5.09
CA CYS A 31 10.97 3.37 -3.90
C CYS A 31 9.69 3.82 -3.21
N GLY A 32 9.74 3.94 -1.89
CA GLY A 32 8.60 4.41 -1.11
C GLY A 32 8.87 4.42 0.39
N TYR A 33 7.80 4.59 1.15
CA TYR A 33 7.79 4.64 2.61
C TYR A 33 6.65 3.76 3.13
N ILE A 34 6.96 2.88 4.06
CA ILE A 34 5.95 2.12 4.80
C ILE A 34 5.68 2.87 6.10
N ASP A 35 4.45 3.36 6.29
CA ASP A 35 4.04 4.14 7.47
C ASP A 35 4.42 3.42 8.77
N ARG A 36 4.05 2.15 8.89
CA ARG A 36 4.32 1.35 10.09
C ARG A 36 4.31 -0.15 9.85
N VAL A 37 5.25 -0.83 10.51
CA VAL A 37 5.28 -2.29 10.61
C VAL A 37 5.41 -2.69 12.08
N ASP A 38 4.45 -3.46 12.54
CA ASP A 38 4.43 -4.01 13.89
C ASP A 38 4.86 -5.48 13.88
N ARG A 39 5.69 -5.87 14.84
CA ARG A 39 5.99 -7.27 15.10
C ARG A 39 4.80 -7.92 15.80
N LEU A 40 4.40 -9.07 15.28
CA LEU A 40 3.45 -9.98 15.90
C LEU A 40 4.24 -11.11 16.59
N ASP A 41 3.71 -12.32 16.63
CA ASP A 41 4.43 -13.47 17.16
C ASP A 41 5.53 -13.93 16.20
N ASN A 42 6.73 -14.20 16.74
CA ASN A 42 7.93 -14.61 16.00
C ASN A 42 8.33 -13.58 14.93
N ASP A 43 8.51 -14.00 13.69
CA ASP A 43 8.88 -13.15 12.53
C ASP A 43 7.68 -12.68 11.70
N LYS A 44 6.45 -12.92 12.21
CA LYS A 44 5.24 -12.40 11.59
C LYS A 44 5.09 -10.92 11.88
N VAL A 45 4.59 -10.18 10.89
CA VAL A 45 4.36 -8.74 11.01
C VAL A 45 2.98 -8.32 10.56
N GLU A 46 2.50 -7.23 11.15
CA GLU A 46 1.35 -6.46 10.69
C GLU A 46 1.84 -5.19 10.00
N ILE A 47 1.35 -4.94 8.79
CA ILE A 47 1.65 -3.72 8.04
C ILE A 47 0.46 -2.78 8.19
N ILE A 48 0.73 -1.55 8.61
CA ILE A 48 -0.30 -0.56 8.94
C ILE A 48 -0.05 0.69 8.12
N ASP A 49 -1.10 1.15 7.43
CA ASP A 49 -1.12 2.44 6.73
C ASP A 49 -2.11 3.40 7.43
N TYR A 50 -1.67 4.63 7.67
CA TYR A 50 -2.44 5.63 8.37
C TYR A 50 -3.29 6.45 7.41
N LYS A 51 -4.61 6.48 7.64
CA LYS A 51 -5.54 7.29 6.85
C LYS A 51 -6.23 8.36 7.69
N THR A 52 -6.33 9.56 7.12
CA THR A 52 -7.09 10.69 7.68
C THR A 52 -8.50 10.82 7.07
N GLY A 53 -8.86 9.93 6.15
CA GLY A 53 -10.17 9.88 5.50
C GLY A 53 -11.28 9.30 6.38
N ASN A 54 -12.46 9.12 5.79
CA ASN A 54 -13.56 8.37 6.41
C ASN A 54 -13.17 6.90 6.55
N ILE A 55 -13.69 6.26 7.60
CA ILE A 55 -13.51 4.81 7.77
C ILE A 55 -14.10 4.04 6.59
N ARG A 56 -13.36 3.04 6.13
CA ARG A 56 -13.77 2.06 5.13
C ARG A 56 -13.19 0.70 5.46
N ASN A 57 -13.82 -0.36 4.97
CA ASN A 57 -13.20 -1.68 4.98
C ASN A 57 -11.96 -1.70 4.08
N LEU A 58 -10.94 -2.43 4.52
CA LEU A 58 -9.77 -2.77 3.71
C LEU A 58 -10.12 -3.95 2.79
N PRO A 59 -10.13 -3.77 1.45
CA PRO A 59 -10.29 -4.88 0.54
C PRO A 59 -8.99 -5.70 0.48
N GLN A 60 -9.12 -6.99 0.14
CA GLN A 60 -7.99 -7.91 0.15
C GLN A 60 -6.95 -7.61 -0.95
N ASP A 61 -7.39 -6.99 -2.04
CA ASP A 61 -6.62 -6.59 -3.21
C ASP A 61 -6.11 -5.14 -3.14
N ASP A 62 -6.10 -4.51 -1.95
CA ASP A 62 -5.59 -3.14 -1.78
C ASP A 62 -4.13 -3.04 -2.27
N LEU A 63 -3.92 -2.29 -3.34
CA LEU A 63 -2.65 -2.19 -4.06
C LEU A 63 -1.51 -1.73 -3.15
N GLN A 64 -1.74 -0.70 -2.34
CA GLN A 64 -0.71 -0.06 -1.54
C GLN A 64 -0.19 -1.02 -0.47
N LEU A 65 -1.10 -1.62 0.31
CA LEU A 65 -0.71 -2.51 1.40
C LEU A 65 -0.13 -3.84 0.90
N ASN A 66 -0.62 -4.37 -0.23
CA ASN A 66 -0.02 -5.55 -0.84
C ASN A 66 1.37 -5.26 -1.45
N LEU A 67 1.62 -4.04 -1.94
CA LEU A 67 2.96 -3.62 -2.36
C LEU A 67 3.92 -3.53 -1.16
N TYR A 68 3.46 -3.01 -0.02
CA TYR A 68 4.27 -3.01 1.20
C TYR A 68 4.54 -4.43 1.70
N ALA A 69 3.55 -5.33 1.58
CA ALA A 69 3.74 -6.75 1.89
C ALA A 69 4.78 -7.42 0.99
N LEU A 70 4.80 -7.08 -0.31
CA LEU A 70 5.84 -7.52 -1.23
C LEU A 70 7.24 -7.10 -0.75
N VAL A 71 7.41 -5.82 -0.37
CA VAL A 71 8.69 -5.30 0.14
C VAL A 71 9.07 -5.98 1.46
N CYS A 72 8.13 -6.17 2.38
CA CYS A 72 8.39 -6.88 3.63
C CYS A 72 8.86 -8.32 3.38
N ARG A 73 8.19 -9.04 2.46
CA ARG A 73 8.46 -10.44 2.14
C ARG A 73 9.79 -10.63 1.40
N ASP A 74 10.03 -9.83 0.35
CA ASP A 74 11.09 -10.08 -0.64
C ASP A 74 12.34 -9.23 -0.42
N TYR A 75 12.28 -8.21 0.44
CA TYR A 75 13.40 -7.28 0.68
C TYR A 75 13.79 -7.09 2.14
N LEU A 76 12.84 -7.15 3.07
CA LEU A 76 13.11 -6.96 4.50
C LEU A 76 13.19 -8.27 5.28
N ASP A 77 13.06 -9.42 4.61
CA ASP A 77 13.05 -10.76 5.20
C ASP A 77 12.04 -10.92 6.36
N LEU A 78 10.85 -10.33 6.22
CA LEU A 78 9.74 -10.40 7.17
C LEU A 78 8.60 -11.26 6.65
N ILE A 79 7.80 -11.84 7.54
CA ILE A 79 6.62 -12.63 7.16
C ILE A 79 5.36 -11.77 7.34
N PRO A 80 4.85 -11.09 6.28
CA PRO A 80 3.62 -10.32 6.39
C PRO A 80 2.45 -11.26 6.67
N ALA A 81 1.76 -11.05 7.79
CA ALA A 81 0.62 -11.87 8.21
C ALA A 81 -0.70 -11.11 8.20
N LYS A 82 -0.67 -9.79 8.44
CA LYS A 82 -1.86 -8.95 8.50
C LYS A 82 -1.60 -7.60 7.84
N LEU A 83 -2.60 -7.10 7.11
CA LEU A 83 -2.63 -5.76 6.54
C LEU A 83 -3.70 -4.96 7.23
N SER A 84 -3.44 -3.67 7.48
CA SER A 84 -4.34 -2.81 8.23
C SER A 84 -4.37 -1.38 7.73
N LEU A 85 -5.57 -0.81 7.72
CA LEU A 85 -5.78 0.63 7.65
C LEU A 85 -6.13 1.14 9.05
N TYR A 86 -5.41 2.16 9.51
CA TYR A 86 -5.68 2.83 10.76
C TYR A 86 -6.21 4.25 10.51
N PHE A 87 -7.45 4.49 10.89
CA PHE A 87 -8.14 5.77 10.67
C PHE A 87 -7.94 6.71 11.84
N LEU A 88 -7.05 7.70 11.67
CA LEU A 88 -6.63 8.61 12.74
C LEU A 88 -7.77 9.45 13.32
N LYS A 89 -8.76 9.84 12.49
CA LYS A 89 -9.91 10.64 12.94
C LYS A 89 -10.84 9.89 13.89
N THR A 90 -11.04 8.60 13.65
CA THR A 90 -11.99 7.77 14.40
C THR A 90 -11.30 6.85 15.41
N ASN A 91 -9.97 6.74 15.35
CA ASN A 91 -9.17 5.81 16.12
C ASN A 91 -9.61 4.35 15.92
N GLN A 92 -9.96 3.99 14.68
CA GLN A 92 -10.44 2.67 14.31
C GLN A 92 -9.50 2.00 13.32
N LYS A 93 -9.36 0.68 13.42
CA LYS A 93 -8.51 -0.14 12.56
C LYS A 93 -9.35 -1.16 11.80
N THR A 94 -9.08 -1.34 10.52
CA THR A 94 -9.68 -2.41 9.70
C THR A 94 -8.58 -3.25 9.12
N SER A 95 -8.73 -4.58 9.15
CA SER A 95 -7.63 -5.50 8.85
C SER A 95 -8.09 -6.65 7.97
N VAL A 96 -7.17 -7.19 7.18
CA VAL A 96 -7.31 -8.45 6.44
C VAL A 96 -6.07 -9.32 6.68
N ASP A 97 -6.25 -10.63 6.60
CA ASP A 97 -5.11 -11.55 6.58
C ASP A 97 -4.44 -11.51 5.20
N VAL A 98 -3.11 -11.58 5.23
CA VAL A 98 -2.30 -11.53 4.01
C VAL A 98 -2.55 -12.77 3.16
N SER A 99 -2.60 -12.56 1.85
CA SER A 99 -2.63 -13.64 0.86
C SER A 99 -1.54 -13.41 -0.18
N ASN A 100 -0.65 -14.39 -0.32
CA ASN A 100 0.45 -14.35 -1.30
C ASN A 100 -0.05 -14.17 -2.74
N VAL A 101 -1.28 -14.63 -3.04
CA VAL A 101 -1.91 -14.43 -4.35
C VAL A 101 -2.02 -12.95 -4.69
N TYR A 102 -2.47 -12.09 -3.76
CA TYR A 102 -2.59 -10.66 -4.02
C TYR A 102 -1.23 -9.94 -4.05
N ILE A 103 -0.26 -10.40 -3.25
CA ILE A 103 1.12 -9.91 -3.32
C ILE A 103 1.69 -10.15 -4.73
N ASP A 104 1.52 -11.36 -5.27
CA ASP A 104 2.05 -11.71 -6.58
C ASP A 104 1.27 -11.03 -7.73
N LEU A 105 -0.05 -10.82 -7.55
CA LEU A 105 -0.85 -10.00 -8.48
C LEU A 105 -0.34 -8.55 -8.53
N VAL A 106 -0.03 -7.96 -7.38
CA VAL A 106 0.54 -6.60 -7.31
C VAL A 106 1.93 -6.56 -7.93
N LYS A 107 2.79 -7.56 -7.67
CA LYS A 107 4.10 -7.67 -8.34
C LYS A 107 3.94 -7.62 -9.87
N ASN A 108 3.05 -8.46 -10.41
CA ASN A 108 2.79 -8.50 -11.85
C ASN A 108 2.20 -7.18 -12.37
N LEU A 109 1.29 -6.55 -11.62
CA LEU A 109 0.72 -5.26 -11.99
C LEU A 109 1.81 -4.17 -12.09
N VAL A 110 2.73 -4.12 -11.12
CA VAL A 110 3.81 -3.13 -11.12
C VAL A 110 4.76 -3.36 -12.30
N LEU A 111 5.19 -4.59 -12.55
CA LEU A 111 6.06 -4.92 -13.69
C LEU A 111 5.41 -4.55 -15.03
N ASN A 112 4.15 -4.98 -15.24
CA ASN A 112 3.41 -4.64 -16.45
C ASN A 112 3.20 -3.12 -16.62
N THR A 113 3.04 -2.40 -15.51
CA THR A 113 2.90 -0.94 -15.53
C THR A 113 4.22 -0.27 -15.90
N ALA A 114 5.33 -0.75 -15.34
CA ALA A 114 6.67 -0.26 -15.67
C ALA A 114 7.00 -0.50 -17.16
N ASP A 115 6.71 -1.68 -17.70
CA ASP A 115 6.90 -1.98 -19.13
C ASP A 115 6.13 -1.02 -20.03
N LYS A 116 4.87 -0.71 -19.67
CA LYS A 116 4.06 0.28 -20.40
C LYS A 116 4.67 1.68 -20.31
N ILE A 117 5.16 2.09 -19.14
CA ILE A 117 5.81 3.39 -18.96
C ILE A 117 7.09 3.47 -19.82
N LEU A 118 7.95 2.45 -19.76
CA LEU A 118 9.22 2.39 -20.51
C LEU A 118 9.00 2.36 -22.03
N SER A 119 7.93 1.70 -22.49
CA SER A 119 7.51 1.69 -23.89
C SER A 119 6.70 2.95 -24.30
N GLN A 120 6.55 3.93 -23.40
CA GLN A 120 5.76 5.15 -23.60
C GLN A 120 4.30 4.90 -23.99
N ASN A 121 3.74 3.77 -23.56
CA ASN A 121 2.35 3.41 -23.80
C ASN A 121 1.45 4.04 -22.75
N PHE A 122 1.01 5.26 -23.02
CA PHE A 122 0.04 6.02 -22.20
C PHE A 122 -1.39 5.97 -22.78
N THR A 123 -1.73 4.85 -23.43
CA THR A 123 -3.06 4.68 -24.04
C THR A 123 -4.15 4.77 -22.98
N ILE A 124 -5.14 5.63 -23.22
CA ILE A 124 -6.29 5.82 -22.33
C ILE A 124 -7.10 4.52 -22.23
N THR A 125 -7.25 3.99 -21.02
CA THR A 125 -8.03 2.76 -20.74
C THR A 125 -9.47 3.09 -20.36
N GLN A 126 -10.40 2.13 -20.50
CA GLN A 126 -11.79 2.34 -20.06
C GLN A 126 -11.89 2.66 -18.55
N GLU A 127 -11.03 2.04 -17.75
CA GLU A 127 -10.93 2.30 -16.32
C GLU A 127 -10.48 3.73 -16.02
N SER A 128 -9.49 4.25 -16.76
CA SER A 128 -9.02 5.64 -16.57
C SER A 128 -10.13 6.68 -16.79
N LEU A 129 -11.14 6.35 -17.59
CA LEU A 129 -12.27 7.24 -17.87
C LEU A 129 -13.21 7.42 -16.69
N GLN A 130 -13.24 6.45 -15.77
CA GLN A 130 -14.07 6.51 -14.58
C GLN A 130 -13.58 7.59 -13.61
N ASN A 131 -12.29 7.94 -13.69
CA ASN A 131 -11.65 8.95 -12.84
C ASN A 131 -11.58 10.33 -13.51
N CYS A 132 -12.23 10.52 -14.67
CA CYS A 132 -12.14 11.77 -15.42
C CYS A 132 -12.56 12.98 -14.58
N ASN A 133 -13.66 12.90 -13.82
CA ASN A 133 -14.23 14.03 -13.07
C ASN A 133 -13.27 14.64 -12.04
N ASP A 134 -12.39 13.82 -11.44
CA ASP A 134 -11.43 14.23 -10.42
C ASP A 134 -9.99 14.32 -10.97
N CYS A 135 -9.80 14.11 -12.28
CA CYS A 135 -8.48 14.12 -12.90
C CYS A 135 -7.94 15.55 -13.07
N CYS A 136 -6.78 15.84 -12.48
CA CYS A 136 -6.12 17.14 -12.60
C CYS A 136 -5.59 17.45 -14.02
N TYR A 137 -5.51 16.46 -14.91
CA TYR A 137 -5.01 16.59 -16.29
C TYR A 137 -6.12 16.77 -17.34
N GLN A 138 -7.38 16.96 -16.94
CA GLN A 138 -8.51 17.14 -17.87
C GLN A 138 -8.23 18.15 -18.99
N LYS A 139 -7.64 19.31 -18.67
CA LYS A 139 -7.40 20.42 -19.62
C LYS A 139 -6.40 20.10 -20.73
N ILE A 140 -5.58 19.07 -20.56
CA ILE A 140 -4.58 18.64 -21.56
C ILE A 140 -4.86 17.22 -22.05
N CYS A 141 -5.98 16.62 -21.62
CA CYS A 141 -6.33 15.25 -21.96
C CYS A 141 -6.78 15.17 -23.42
N PRO A 142 -6.13 14.37 -24.27
CA PRO A 142 -6.44 14.31 -25.70
C PRO A 142 -7.84 13.73 -26.01
N LYS A 143 -8.54 13.19 -25.02
CA LYS A 143 -9.90 12.65 -25.18
C LYS A 143 -11.01 13.71 -25.01
N LEU A 144 -10.79 14.74 -24.20
CA LEU A 144 -11.79 15.79 -24.01
C LEU A 144 -11.58 16.83 -25.11
N PRO A 145 -12.53 17.03 -26.05
CA PRO A 145 -12.43 18.14 -26.98
C PRO A 145 -12.40 19.47 -26.19
N ASN A 146 -11.58 20.41 -26.66
CA ASN A 146 -11.54 21.78 -26.14
C ASN A 146 -12.93 22.44 -26.14
#